data_AF-K2AW98-F1
#
_entry.id   AF-K2AW98-F1
#
_cell.length_a   1.000
_cell.length_b   1.000
_cell.length_c   1.000
_cell.angle_alpha   90.00
_cell.angle_beta   90.00
_cell.angle_gamma   90.00
#
_symmetry.space_group_name_H-M   'P 1'
#
loop_
_entity.id
_entity.type
_entity.pdbx_description
1 polymer ?
#
loop_
_entity_poly.entity_id
_entity_poly.type
_entity_poly.pdbx_seq_one_letter_code
_entity_poly.pdbx_strand_id
1 'polypeptide(L)'
;MNPNIIVMKRWKIPFFSERKTSRENYKMSFTNTYILTILMIWFLWIYYVWSLNVNATKWYRIRNLELERRTLMFEQNLLNMKIAEVESLNSISEENTTNIMESIENPNYLVLKDMNMAFITKD
;
A
#
# COMPACT_ATOMS: atom_id res chain seq x y z
N MET A 1 -40.64 50.02 70.20
CA MET A 1 -40.10 48.84 69.48
C MET A 1 -39.76 49.30 68.07
N ASN A 2 -38.47 49.37 67.71
CA ASN A 2 -38.02 50.03 66.48
C ASN A 2 -38.22 49.09 65.28
N PRO A 3 -39.00 49.46 64.24
CA PRO A 3 -39.31 48.57 63.12
C PRO A 3 -38.10 48.28 62.21
N ASN A 4 -37.05 49.10 62.26
CA ASN A 4 -35.86 48.93 61.41
C ASN A 4 -35.00 47.70 61.74
N ILE A 5 -35.20 47.06 62.89
CA ILE A 5 -34.43 45.88 63.30
C ILE A 5 -35.01 44.57 62.73
N ILE A 6 -36.27 44.59 62.28
CA ILE A 6 -36.97 43.39 61.79
C ILE A 6 -36.53 43.05 60.35
N VAL A 7 -36.10 44.05 59.59
CA VAL A 7 -35.67 43.88 58.18
C VAL A 7 -34.23 43.36 58.07
N MET A 8 -33.36 43.63 59.04
CA MET A 8 -31.95 43.19 58.99
C MET A 8 -31.74 41.72 59.40
N LYS A 9 -32.66 41.10 60.15
CA LYS A 9 -32.43 39.78 60.76
C LYS A 9 -33.01 38.60 59.99
N ARG A 10 -33.69 38.83 58.85
CA ARG A 10 -34.31 37.76 58.08
C ARG A 10 -33.42 37.31 56.92
N TRP A 11 -32.33 36.64 57.30
CA TRP A 11 -31.55 35.71 56.48
C TRP A 11 -30.83 36.33 55.28
N LYS A 12 -29.50 36.21 55.25
CA LYS A 12 -28.69 36.33 54.03
C LYS A 12 -29.03 35.17 53.08
N ILE A 13 -30.24 35.14 52.56
CA ILE A 13 -30.60 34.26 51.45
C ILE A 13 -30.05 34.97 50.23
N PRO A 14 -29.03 34.43 49.53
CA PRO A 14 -28.61 35.00 48.26
C PRO A 14 -29.86 35.08 47.37
N PHE A 15 -30.21 36.30 46.94
CA PHE A 15 -31.34 36.52 46.05
C PHE A 15 -30.99 35.89 44.69
N PHE A 16 -31.39 34.65 44.50
CA PHE A 16 -31.31 33.97 43.21
C PHE A 16 -32.48 34.45 42.36
N SER A 17 -32.22 35.38 41.44
CA SER A 17 -33.19 35.66 40.39
C SER A 17 -33.13 34.54 39.37
N GLU A 18 -34.30 34.03 38.96
CA GLU A 18 -34.42 33.00 37.91
C GLU A 18 -33.72 33.43 36.61
N ARG A 19 -33.69 34.75 36.36
CA ARG A 19 -32.96 35.35 35.22
C ARG A 19 -31.44 35.20 35.34
N LYS A 20 -30.88 35.29 36.55
CA LYS A 20 -29.42 35.14 36.77
C LYS A 20 -29.02 33.66 36.69
N THR A 21 -29.76 32.78 37.35
CA THR A 21 -29.49 31.33 37.32
C THR A 21 -29.63 30.74 35.92
N SER A 22 -30.65 31.14 35.16
CA SER A 22 -30.80 30.72 33.76
C SER A 22 -29.62 31.14 32.89
N ARG A 23 -29.15 32.39 33.02
CA ARG A 23 -27.97 32.88 32.27
C ARG A 23 -26.69 32.14 32.63
N GLU A 24 -26.49 31.79 33.90
CA GLU A 24 -25.34 31.01 34.36
C GLU A 24 -25.39 29.57 33.81
N ASN A 25 -26.56 28.93 33.83
CA ASN A 25 -26.78 27.60 33.25
C ASN A 25 -26.51 27.56 31.73
N TYR A 26 -26.94 28.57 30.97
CA TYR A 26 -26.65 28.65 29.53
C TYR A 26 -25.15 28.78 29.24
N LYS A 27 -24.43 29.61 30.00
CA LYS A 27 -22.97 29.75 29.85
C LYS A 27 -22.26 28.44 30.17
N MET A 28 -22.65 27.77 31.26
CA MET A 28 -22.10 26.47 31.65
C MET A 28 -22.37 25.39 30.61
N SER A 29 -23.56 25.37 30.01
CA SER A 29 -23.89 24.44 28.92
C SER A 29 -23.00 24.67 27.70
N PHE A 30 -22.77 25.93 27.30
CA PHE A 30 -21.96 26.26 26.14
C PHE A 30 -20.47 25.90 26.33
N THR A 31 -19.92 26.18 27.52
CA THR A 31 -18.53 25.79 27.84
C THR A 31 -18.35 24.29 27.85
N ASN A 32 -19.33 23.54 28.36
CA ASN A 32 -19.28 22.09 28.39
C ASN A 32 -19.33 21.49 26.98
N THR A 33 -20.20 22.02 26.10
CA THR A 33 -20.23 21.59 24.69
C THR A 33 -18.92 21.88 23.97
N TYR A 34 -18.29 23.04 24.23
CA TYR A 34 -17.02 23.40 23.62
C TYR A 34 -15.90 22.43 24.04
N ILE A 35 -15.79 22.11 25.34
CA ILE A 35 -14.83 21.14 25.86
C ILE A 35 -15.06 19.74 25.26
N LEU A 36 -16.32 19.31 25.14
CA LEU A 36 -16.68 18.03 24.51
C LEU A 36 -16.23 17.98 23.04
N THR A 37 -16.44 19.06 22.28
CA THR A 37 -16.03 19.11 20.87
C THR A 37 -14.52 19.02 20.70
N ILE A 38 -13.74 19.68 21.57
CA ILE A 38 -12.28 19.58 21.56
C ILE A 38 -11.83 18.16 21.85
N LEU A 39 -12.43 17.50 22.85
CA LEU A 39 -12.13 16.10 23.16
C LEU A 39 -12.43 15.18 21.98
N MET A 40 -13.56 15.37 21.30
CA MET A 40 -13.93 14.58 20.12
C MET A 40 -12.93 14.76 18.98
N ILE A 41 -12.49 16.00 18.71
CA ILE A 41 -11.45 16.28 17.71
C ILE A 41 -10.14 15.56 18.09
N TRP A 42 -9.78 15.57 19.38
CA TRP A 42 -8.56 14.93 19.85
C TRP A 42 -8.59 13.40 19.69
N PHE A 43 -9.72 12.77 20.03
CA PHE A 43 -9.94 11.34 19.77
C PHE A 43 -9.88 11.01 18.28
N LEU A 44 -10.49 11.86 17.43
CA LEU A 44 -10.46 11.68 15.98
C LEU A 44 -9.02 11.72 15.45
N TRP A 45 -8.21 12.63 15.99
CA TRP A 45 -6.81 12.78 15.61
C TRP A 45 -5.97 11.56 15.98
N ILE A 46 -6.11 11.05 17.20
CA ILE A 46 -5.42 9.82 17.63
C ILE A 46 -5.85 8.63 16.77
N TYR A 47 -7.17 8.49 16.55
CA TYR A 47 -7.70 7.42 15.71
C TYR A 47 -7.15 7.48 14.28
N TYR A 48 -7.04 8.69 13.72
CA TYR A 48 -6.49 8.90 12.38
C TYR A 48 -5.02 8.47 12.28
N VAL A 49 -4.18 8.90 13.24
CA VAL A 49 -2.76 8.49 13.29
C VAL A 49 -2.63 6.98 13.47
N TRP A 50 -3.45 6.37 14.33
CA TRP A 50 -3.46 4.92 14.50
C TRP A 50 -3.85 4.19 13.21
N SER A 51 -4.88 4.66 12.50
CA SER A 51 -5.31 4.11 11.21
C SER A 51 -4.20 4.17 10.16
N LEU A 52 -3.48 5.29 10.08
CA LEU A 52 -2.32 5.44 9.19
C LEU A 52 -1.22 4.41 9.49
N ASN A 53 -0.89 4.21 10.76
CA ASN A 53 0.11 3.21 11.16
C ASN A 53 -0.32 1.79 10.82
N VAL A 54 -1.58 1.44 11.07
CA VAL A 54 -2.13 0.12 10.71
C VAL A 54 -2.08 -0.10 9.19
N ASN A 55 -2.45 0.93 8.41
CA ASN A 55 -2.44 0.86 6.96
C ASN A 55 -1.02 0.76 6.40
N ALA A 56 -0.05 1.47 6.97
CA ALA A 56 1.35 1.36 6.60
C ALA A 56 1.86 -0.08 6.83
N THR A 57 1.59 -0.67 7.99
CA THR A 57 1.98 -2.07 8.30
C THR A 57 1.35 -3.06 7.33
N LYS A 58 0.06 -2.90 7.00
CA LYS A 58 -0.61 -3.74 5.99
C LYS A 58 0.06 -3.61 4.63
N TRP A 59 0.40 -2.40 4.21
CA TRP A 59 1.04 -2.15 2.92
C TRP A 59 2.43 -2.79 2.85
N TYR A 60 3.26 -2.67 3.89
CA TYR A 60 4.55 -3.34 3.95
C TYR A 60 4.41 -4.87 3.88
N ARG A 61 3.41 -5.43 4.55
CA ARG A 61 3.15 -6.88 4.50
C ARG A 61 2.79 -7.34 3.09
N ILE A 62 1.93 -6.59 2.40
CA ILE A 62 1.56 -6.88 1.00
C ILE A 62 2.78 -6.77 0.10
N ARG A 63 3.62 -5.74 0.27
CA ARG A 63 4.85 -5.57 -0.50
C ARG A 63 5.79 -6.77 -0.34
N ASN A 64 5.97 -7.27 0.88
CA ASN A 64 6.82 -8.42 1.14
C ASN A 64 6.27 -9.70 0.47
N LEU A 65 4.97 -9.94 0.60
CA LEU A 65 4.30 -11.07 -0.05
C LEU A 65 4.40 -10.99 -1.59
N GLU A 66 4.29 -9.79 -2.17
CA GLU A 66 4.45 -9.60 -3.62
C GLU A 66 5.90 -9.86 -4.08
N LEU A 67 6.90 -9.50 -3.27
CA LEU A 67 8.29 -9.83 -3.56
C LEU A 67 8.54 -11.34 -3.51
N GLU A 68 8.06 -12.01 -2.46
CA GLU A 68 8.17 -13.46 -2.30
C GLU A 68 7.44 -14.22 -3.42
N ARG A 69 6.24 -13.74 -3.80
CA ARG A 69 5.51 -14.30 -4.94
C ARG A 69 6.34 -14.20 -6.23
N ARG A 70 6.98 -13.06 -6.49
CA ARG A 70 7.80 -12.85 -7.68
C ARG A 70 9.03 -13.76 -7.71
N THR A 71 9.70 -13.95 -6.59
CA THR A 71 10.87 -14.85 -6.50
C THR A 71 10.46 -16.29 -6.77
N LEU A 72 9.38 -16.76 -6.15
CA LEU A 72 8.87 -18.12 -6.37
C LEU A 72 8.41 -18.34 -7.81
N MET A 73 7.75 -17.36 -8.42
CA MET A 73 7.36 -17.42 -9.85
C MET A 73 8.57 -17.51 -10.77
N PHE A 74 9.65 -16.77 -10.46
CA PHE A 74 10.88 -16.84 -11.23
C PHE A 74 11.54 -18.21 -11.13
N GLU A 75 11.64 -18.77 -9.91
CA GLU A 75 12.18 -20.11 -9.69
C GLU A 75 11.37 -21.18 -10.43
N GLN A 76 10.04 -21.09 -10.40
CA GLN A 76 9.17 -22.02 -11.11
C GLN A 76 9.37 -21.94 -12.63
N ASN A 77 9.48 -20.74 -13.19
CA ASN A 77 9.73 -20.55 -14.62
C ASN A 77 11.10 -21.11 -15.03
N LEU A 78 12.13 -20.91 -14.20
CA LEU A 78 13.47 -21.46 -14.45
C LEU A 78 13.45 -23.00 -14.42
N LEU A 79 12.70 -23.59 -13.48
CA LEU A 79 12.54 -25.04 -13.41
C LEU A 79 11.81 -25.57 -14.66
N ASN A 80 10.72 -24.93 -15.07
CA ASN A 80 9.97 -25.30 -16.28
C ASN A 80 10.84 -25.20 -17.54
N MET A 81 11.69 -24.19 -17.65
CA MET A 81 12.64 -24.05 -18.76
C MET A 81 13.63 -25.21 -18.78
N LYS A 82 14.19 -25.59 -17.63
CA LYS A 82 15.10 -26.74 -17.53
C LYS A 82 14.41 -28.06 -17.87
N ILE A 83 13.15 -28.23 -17.47
CA ILE A 83 12.35 -29.42 -17.84
C ILE A 83 12.17 -29.47 -19.35
N ALA A 84 11.79 -28.35 -19.99
CA ALA A 84 11.62 -28.28 -21.44
C ALA A 84 12.94 -28.52 -22.20
N GLU A 85 14.07 -28.06 -21.68
CA GLU A 85 15.41 -28.34 -22.24
C GLU A 85 15.72 -29.83 -22.20
N VAL A 86 15.50 -30.48 -21.05
CA VAL A 86 15.71 -31.93 -20.90
C VAL A 86 14.75 -32.72 -21.79
N GLU A 87 13.48 -32.32 -21.85
CA GLU A 87 12.47 -32.96 -22.70
C GLU A 87 12.81 -32.80 -24.19
N SER A 88 13.29 -31.64 -24.61
CA SER A 88 13.78 -31.41 -25.98
C SER A 88 15.05 -32.21 -26.29
N LEU A 89 15.96 -32.38 -25.34
CA LEU A 89 17.14 -33.24 -25.53
C LEU A 89 16.73 -34.71 -25.61
N ASN A 90 15.78 -35.13 -24.78
CA ASN A 90 15.26 -36.49 -24.82
C ASN A 90 14.52 -36.76 -26.14
N SER A 91 13.69 -35.83 -26.62
CA SER A 91 13.01 -35.99 -27.90
C SER A 91 14.00 -36.09 -29.07
N ILE A 92 15.06 -35.28 -29.10
CA ILE A 92 16.14 -35.40 -30.12
C ILE A 92 16.88 -36.74 -29.99
N SER A 93 17.11 -37.22 -28.76
CA SER A 93 17.80 -38.49 -28.51
C SER A 93 16.94 -39.72 -28.86
N GLU A 94 15.62 -39.62 -28.70
CA GLU A 94 14.67 -40.72 -28.87
C GLU A 94 14.12 -40.76 -30.32
N GLU A 95 14.04 -39.61 -30.98
CA GLU A 95 13.80 -39.50 -32.41
C GLU A 95 15.06 -39.95 -33.16
N ASN A 96 15.01 -41.17 -33.68
CA ASN A 96 16.06 -41.87 -34.44
C ASN A 96 16.39 -41.20 -35.80
N THR A 97 16.33 -39.87 -35.88
CA THR A 97 16.63 -39.02 -37.04
C THR A 97 18.10 -39.09 -37.45
N THR A 98 18.99 -39.44 -36.52
CA THR A 98 20.40 -39.75 -36.82
C THR A 98 20.56 -41.00 -37.70
N ASN A 99 19.61 -41.95 -37.66
CA ASN A 99 19.61 -43.14 -38.53
C ASN A 99 18.92 -42.91 -39.89
N ILE A 100 18.27 -41.75 -40.10
CA ILE A 100 17.62 -41.36 -41.37
C ILE A 100 18.40 -40.21 -42.05
N MET A 101 19.51 -39.76 -41.46
CA MET A 101 20.36 -38.71 -42.04
C MET A 101 21.08 -39.26 -43.27
N GLU A 102 20.53 -38.98 -44.46
CA GLU A 102 21.09 -39.40 -45.74
C GLU A 102 22.48 -38.76 -45.94
N SER A 103 23.49 -39.60 -46.18
CA SER A 103 24.86 -39.15 -46.45
C SER A 103 24.88 -38.44 -47.81
N ILE A 104 25.08 -37.12 -47.80
CA ILE A 104 25.15 -36.31 -49.02
C ILE A 104 26.50 -36.59 -49.71
N GLU A 105 26.48 -37.41 -50.76
CA GLU A 105 27.66 -37.83 -51.52
C GLU A 105 28.24 -36.69 -52.41
N ASN A 106 27.47 -35.61 -52.65
CA ASN A 106 27.92 -34.44 -53.41
C ASN A 106 27.31 -33.12 -52.88
N PRO A 107 27.97 -32.41 -51.94
CA PRO A 107 27.51 -31.11 -51.50
C PRO A 107 27.78 -30.07 -52.58
N ASN A 108 26.76 -29.67 -53.33
CA ASN A 108 26.85 -28.48 -54.19
C ASN A 108 26.62 -27.25 -53.33
N TYR A 109 27.70 -26.62 -52.91
CA TYR A 109 27.64 -25.38 -52.14
C TYR A 109 27.20 -24.25 -53.08
N LEU A 110 26.17 -23.52 -52.68
CA LEU A 110 25.80 -22.27 -53.32
C LEU A 110 26.95 -21.29 -53.12
N VAL A 111 27.88 -21.23 -54.07
CA VAL A 111 28.86 -20.15 -54.15
C VAL A 111 28.07 -18.87 -54.33
N LEU A 112 28.01 -18.07 -53.27
CA LEU A 112 27.66 -16.67 -53.39
C LEU A 112 28.73 -16.03 -54.27
N LYS A 113 28.45 -15.98 -55.57
CA LYS A 113 29.28 -15.30 -56.57
C LYS A 113 29.58 -13.91 -56.02
N ASP A 114 30.86 -13.62 -55.83
CA ASP A 114 31.39 -12.37 -55.31
C ASP A 114 30.57 -11.17 -55.78
N MET A 115 29.70 -10.66 -54.91
CA MET A 115 29.22 -9.30 -55.07
C MET A 115 30.39 -8.42 -54.71
N ASN A 116 31.04 -7.88 -55.74
CA ASN A 116 32.02 -6.81 -55.71
C ASN A 116 31.79 -5.85 -54.52
N MET A 117 32.40 -6.14 -53.38
CA MET A 117 32.63 -5.14 -52.34
C MET A 117 34.02 -4.60 -52.60
N ALA A 118 34.11 -3.72 -53.60
CA ALA A 118 35.25 -2.84 -53.77
C ALA A 118 35.33 -1.97 -52.50
N PHE A 119 36.21 -2.37 -51.58
CA PHE A 119 36.65 -1.49 -50.50
C PHE A 119 37.42 -0.35 -51.14
N ILE A 120 36.74 0.78 -51.36
CA ILE A 120 37.40 2.05 -51.65
C ILE A 120 38.04 2.50 -50.33
N THR A 121 39.30 2.13 -50.12
CA THR A 121 40.17 2.82 -49.17
C THR A 121 40.59 4.13 -49.82
N LYS A 122 40.11 5.25 -49.28
CA LYS A 122 40.51 6.59 -49.70
C LYS A 122 41.54 7.11 -48.70
N ASP A 123 42.73 7.43 -49.20
CA ASP A 123 43.75 8.24 -48.53
C ASP A 123 43.22 9.65 -48.21
#